data_AF-A0A072TCY4-F1
#
_entry.id   AF-A0A072TCY4-F1
#
_cell.length_a   1.000
_cell.length_b   1.000
_cell.length_c   1.000
_cell.angle_alpha   90.00
_cell.angle_beta   90.00
_cell.angle_gamma   90.00
#
_symmetry.space_group_name_H-M   'P 1'
#
loop_
_entity.id
_entity.type
_entity.pdbx_description
1 polymer ?
#
loop_
_entity_poly.entity_id
_entity_poly.type
_entity_poly.pdbx_seq_one_letter_code
_entity_poly.pdbx_strand_id
1 'polypeptide(L)'
;EIDYARKPRTSQIRRVSIRNFKGVPLLDLDIPPAQPSDIDAPCMMLLGENSTGKSTTLQAIALALMGEKMRDRMGAAAEDFLPREDSGWQLDDTVTPEVTIEFDTGEPVRLSIDPIAKRFIGEEHPATILFSFGSRRFFGKDLVRRQAASSLKSLFDPFAKLQHPGRWIQSLGNEDFNALARAMREVLVLQEEDRIERDEEGRLFVRAHGRDSPLEKLSDGYRSLMAMVLDVMRGMLEEWGDLENARGIVLVDEVETHLHPRWKLRVMSALRRAMPNVQFIATTHDPLCLRGMRGGEVQVLIRDGNHQIQVLTGLPDVRGLRAEQLLTSDYFGLSSTADPDVESALERLALPIDARSADANIDQETLRPFRLIGDTPIDQIANEALRRFVEEAASSRQIDRSRVPVPPSLEGPKCLAAREHARATKHFSDKPGEKFTFRAYRQQDVADALNKLFHGKCAYCESSIKAVQPTDVEHFRPKGRVAECPEHPGYWWLAARWDNLLASCIDCNRRRYQEAQQLAYDPLTDEVDGRFNLGKGDAFPILGAKYAVIESDDYNAEDAALIDPTRRNPSDHLMWLQERSLSLVGPRMNGDSPDPYGWHTYRVFGLNRQGLVEL
;
A
#
# COMPACT_ATOMS: atom_id res chain seq x y z
N GLU A 1 41.81 19.99 42.39
CA GLU A 1 41.78 18.62 41.85
C GLU A 1 40.42 18.02 42.19
N ILE A 2 39.62 17.73 41.17
CA ILE A 2 38.30 17.11 41.32
C ILE A 2 38.47 15.67 40.85
N ASP A 3 38.15 14.74 41.73
CA ASP A 3 38.33 13.30 41.56
C ASP A 3 37.47 12.79 40.39
N TYR A 4 38.13 12.39 39.30
CA TYR A 4 37.54 12.00 38.00
C TYR A 4 37.15 10.51 37.94
N ALA A 5 36.87 9.89 39.09
CA ALA A 5 36.62 8.46 39.19
C ALA A 5 35.14 8.14 39.46
N ARG A 6 34.29 8.25 38.42
CA ARG A 6 33.08 7.40 38.21
C ARG A 6 32.48 7.67 36.82
N LYS A 7 32.73 6.75 35.89
CA LYS A 7 32.12 6.70 34.55
C LYS A 7 30.66 6.25 34.65
N PRO A 8 29.73 7.00 34.05
CA PRO A 8 28.70 6.42 33.19
C PRO A 8 28.60 7.20 31.86
N ARG A 9 29.74 7.56 31.25
CA ARG A 9 29.76 8.35 30.00
C ARG A 9 29.37 7.57 28.73
N THR A 10 29.07 6.28 28.84
CA THR A 10 28.93 5.39 27.67
C THR A 10 27.62 4.63 27.61
N SER A 11 26.72 4.83 28.58
CA SER A 11 25.48 4.08 28.69
C SER A 11 24.39 4.67 27.79
N GLN A 12 23.56 3.79 27.25
CA GLN A 12 22.41 4.14 26.41
C GLN A 12 21.12 3.96 27.20
N ILE A 13 20.12 4.81 26.95
CA ILE A 13 18.80 4.66 27.55
C ILE A 13 18.15 3.41 26.97
N ARG A 14 17.62 2.59 27.86
CA ARG A 14 16.86 1.37 27.54
C ARG A 14 15.38 1.56 27.81
N ARG A 15 15.03 2.24 28.90
CA ARG A 15 13.63 2.44 29.30
C ARG A 15 13.43 3.81 29.93
N VAL A 16 12.30 4.43 29.64
CA VAL A 16 11.85 5.68 30.24
C VAL A 16 10.46 5.47 30.82
N SER A 17 10.29 5.74 32.11
CA SER A 17 9.00 5.72 32.81
C SER A 17 8.70 7.11 33.33
N ILE A 18 7.59 7.70 32.88
CA ILE A 18 7.11 9.02 33.31
C ILE A 18 5.76 8.86 34.01
N ARG A 19 5.61 9.50 35.16
CA ARG A 19 4.39 9.51 35.97
C ARG A 19 4.01 10.92 36.39
N ASN A 20 2.74 11.25 36.21
CA ASN A 20 2.10 12.51 36.65
C ASN A 20 2.88 13.77 36.27
N PHE A 21 3.45 13.80 35.07
CA PHE A 21 4.31 14.89 34.61
C PHE A 21 3.56 15.74 33.58
N LYS A 22 3.26 17.00 33.91
CA LYS A 22 2.33 17.85 33.15
C LYS A 22 1.00 17.11 32.86
N GLY A 23 0.62 16.97 31.59
CA GLY A 23 -0.56 16.22 31.16
C GLY A 23 -0.31 14.72 30.92
N VAL A 24 0.84 14.17 31.34
CA VAL A 24 1.20 12.76 31.15
C VAL A 24 1.01 11.99 32.46
N PRO A 25 -0.11 11.24 32.63
CA PRO A 25 -0.38 10.52 33.88
C PRO A 25 0.56 9.31 34.06
N LEU A 26 0.74 8.51 33.01
CA LEU A 26 1.66 7.38 32.97
C LEU A 26 2.12 7.15 31.54
N LEU A 27 3.42 7.03 31.33
CA LEU A 27 4.01 6.70 30.03
C LEU A 27 5.27 5.87 30.22
N ASP A 28 5.24 4.64 29.72
CA ASP A 28 6.38 3.73 29.66
C ASP A 28 6.85 3.60 28.21
N LEU A 29 8.14 3.85 27.97
CA LEU A 29 8.75 3.76 26.65
C LEU A 29 9.98 2.86 26.72
N ASP A 30 10.00 1.84 25.88
CA ASP A 30 11.14 0.94 25.71
C ASP A 30 11.93 1.29 24.44
N ILE A 31 13.25 1.34 24.56
CA ILE A 31 14.19 1.46 23.45
C ILE A 31 14.81 0.07 23.25
N PRO A 32 14.64 -0.55 22.06
CA PRO A 32 15.27 -1.83 21.80
C PRO A 32 16.80 -1.69 21.83
N PRO A 33 17.52 -2.68 22.39
CA PRO A 33 18.98 -2.67 22.33
C PRO A 33 19.45 -2.78 20.87
N ALA A 34 20.59 -2.16 20.55
CA ALA A 34 21.20 -2.31 19.23
C ALA A 34 21.43 -3.79 18.92
N GLN A 35 21.02 -4.23 17.72
CA GLN A 35 21.31 -5.60 17.29
C GLN A 35 22.81 -5.73 16.95
N PRO A 36 23.43 -6.93 17.10
CA PRO A 36 24.86 -7.10 16.79
C PRO A 36 25.24 -6.80 15.32
N SER A 37 24.26 -6.85 14.40
CA SER A 37 24.43 -6.49 12.98
C SER A 37 24.43 -4.99 12.73
N ASP A 38 24.04 -4.19 13.72
CA ASP A 38 23.82 -2.77 13.58
C ASP A 38 25.11 -2.01 13.93
N ILE A 39 25.65 -1.29 12.94
CA ILE A 39 26.86 -0.48 13.10
C ILE A 39 26.57 0.81 13.90
N ASP A 40 25.30 1.25 13.94
CA ASP A 40 24.87 2.51 14.54
C ASP A 40 24.08 2.30 15.84
N ALA A 41 24.18 3.28 16.75
CA ALA A 41 23.46 3.37 18.01
C ALA A 41 21.93 3.31 17.81
N PRO A 42 21.19 2.75 18.79
CA PRO A 42 19.74 2.67 18.73
C PRO A 42 19.15 4.07 18.84
N CYS A 43 18.07 4.31 18.11
CA CYS A 43 17.33 5.58 18.15
C CYS A 43 15.90 5.36 18.62
N MET A 44 15.23 6.43 19.04
CA MET A 44 13.79 6.44 19.26
C MET A 44 13.16 7.61 18.48
N MET A 45 12.04 7.34 17.83
CA MET A 45 11.17 8.36 17.26
C MET A 45 9.81 8.33 17.95
N LEU A 46 9.41 9.46 18.53
CA LEU A 46 8.07 9.69 19.07
C LEU A 46 7.21 10.35 17.99
N LEU A 47 6.18 9.66 17.55
CA LEU A 47 5.23 10.15 16.56
C LEU A 47 3.82 10.22 17.16
N GLY A 48 2.99 11.16 16.73
CA GLY A 48 1.62 11.29 17.19
C GLY A 48 1.06 12.68 16.92
N GLU A 49 -0.22 12.87 17.18
CA GLU A 49 -0.91 14.16 16.98
C GLU A 49 -0.41 15.27 17.92
N ASN A 50 -0.83 16.51 17.68
CA ASN A 50 -0.54 17.59 18.60
C ASN A 50 -1.14 17.31 19.98
N SER A 51 -0.45 17.75 21.04
CA SER A 51 -0.88 17.56 22.43
C SER A 51 -0.86 16.11 22.96
N THR A 52 -0.24 15.16 22.26
CA THR A 52 -0.03 13.78 22.76
C THR A 52 1.17 13.63 23.72
N GLY A 53 1.77 14.75 24.16
CA GLY A 53 2.85 14.74 25.14
C GLY A 53 4.28 14.57 24.58
N LYS A 54 4.48 14.47 23.26
CA LYS A 54 5.81 14.32 22.63
C LYS A 54 6.91 15.24 23.19
N SER A 55 6.72 16.56 23.11
CA SER A 55 7.69 17.54 23.63
C SER A 55 7.82 17.47 25.16
N THR A 56 6.72 17.13 25.86
CA THR A 56 6.73 16.93 27.32
C THR A 56 7.59 15.73 27.71
N THR A 57 7.52 14.64 26.96
CA THR A 57 8.35 13.44 27.15
C THR A 57 9.84 13.79 26.98
N LEU A 58 10.21 14.54 25.93
CA LEU A 58 11.60 14.99 25.77
C LEU A 58 12.05 15.88 26.94
N GLN A 59 11.21 16.81 27.41
CA GLN A 59 11.53 17.66 28.55
C GLN A 59 11.72 16.86 29.84
N ALA A 60 10.88 15.85 30.08
CA ALA A 60 11.00 14.95 31.22
C ALA A 60 12.33 14.17 31.18
N ILE A 61 12.68 13.61 30.02
CA ILE A 61 13.95 12.91 29.81
C ILE A 61 15.13 13.87 30.05
N ALA A 62 15.08 15.06 29.47
CA ALA A 62 16.13 16.06 29.60
C ALA A 62 16.38 16.45 31.07
N LEU A 63 15.33 16.76 31.83
CA LEU A 63 15.44 17.17 33.23
C LEU A 63 16.00 16.05 34.13
N ALA A 64 15.64 14.80 33.84
CA ALA A 64 16.11 13.65 34.61
C ALA A 64 17.60 13.35 34.37
N LEU A 65 18.08 13.55 33.14
CA LEU A 65 19.50 13.35 32.78
C LEU A 65 20.41 14.50 33.23
N MET A 66 19.86 15.71 33.40
CA MET A 66 20.60 16.88 33.86
C MET A 66 21.06 16.73 35.31
N GLY A 67 22.16 17.39 35.68
CA GLY A 67 22.51 17.62 37.09
C GLY A 67 21.78 18.84 37.67
N GLU A 68 21.80 19.01 38.98
CA GLU A 68 21.15 20.14 39.70
C GLU A 68 21.61 21.50 39.14
N LYS A 69 22.93 21.72 39.05
CA LYS A 69 23.51 22.95 38.49
C LYS A 69 23.12 23.22 37.04
N MET A 70 22.82 22.17 36.27
CA MET A 70 22.35 22.34 34.89
C MET A 70 20.90 22.79 34.88
N ARG A 71 20.02 22.14 35.67
CA ARG A 71 18.60 22.51 35.79
C ARG A 71 18.43 23.98 36.20
N ASP A 72 19.19 24.46 37.16
CA ASP A 72 19.12 25.86 37.62
C ASP A 72 19.48 26.87 36.52
N ARG A 73 20.45 26.53 35.67
CA ARG A 73 20.93 27.42 34.58
C ARG A 73 19.95 27.51 33.42
N MET A 74 19.01 26.57 33.30
CA MET A 74 18.06 26.49 32.21
C MET A 74 16.94 27.52 32.35
N GLY A 75 16.64 27.93 33.58
CA GLY A 75 15.55 28.86 33.88
C GLY A 75 14.16 28.25 33.72
N ALA A 76 14.04 26.92 33.78
CA ALA A 76 12.76 26.23 33.78
C ALA A 76 12.22 26.12 35.22
N ALA A 77 11.00 26.60 35.48
CA ALA A 77 10.41 26.55 36.81
C ALA A 77 9.77 25.17 37.07
N ALA A 78 10.00 24.57 38.24
CA ALA A 78 9.48 23.24 38.52
C ALA A 78 7.92 23.19 38.50
N GLU A 79 7.27 24.32 38.81
CA GLU A 79 5.82 24.46 38.76
C GLU A 79 5.23 24.32 37.35
N ASP A 80 6.02 24.56 36.30
CA ASP A 80 5.57 24.38 34.92
C ASP A 80 5.37 22.91 34.55
N PHE A 81 5.93 21.99 35.35
CA PHE A 81 5.91 20.55 35.10
C PHE A 81 4.97 19.77 36.02
N LEU A 82 4.30 20.46 36.95
CA LEU A 82 3.28 19.86 37.80
C LEU A 82 1.99 19.55 36.99
N PRO A 83 1.24 18.50 37.38
CA PRO A 83 -0.04 18.18 36.78
C PRO A 83 -1.07 19.27 37.04
N ARG A 84 -2.07 19.35 36.17
CA ARG A 84 -3.17 20.31 36.29
C ARG A 84 -4.51 19.60 36.16
N GLU A 85 -5.50 20.08 36.90
CA GLU A 85 -6.86 19.54 36.85
C GLU A 85 -7.57 19.85 35.51
N ASP A 86 -8.29 18.87 34.97
CA ASP A 86 -8.97 18.97 33.68
C ASP A 86 -10.08 20.03 33.64
N SER A 87 -10.82 20.22 34.74
CA SER A 87 -11.99 21.11 34.79
C SER A 87 -11.66 22.57 35.11
N GLY A 88 -10.45 22.87 35.58
CA GLY A 88 -10.13 24.18 36.15
C GLY A 88 -8.73 24.71 35.85
N TRP A 89 -7.85 23.92 35.21
CA TRP A 89 -6.44 24.27 34.96
C TRP A 89 -5.65 24.67 36.22
N GLN A 90 -6.15 24.32 37.41
CA GLN A 90 -5.47 24.55 38.67
C GLN A 90 -4.34 23.52 38.84
N LEU A 91 -3.25 23.95 39.48
CA LEU A 91 -2.13 23.07 39.81
C LEU A 91 -2.58 22.02 40.81
N ASP A 92 -2.36 20.75 40.48
CA ASP A 92 -2.53 19.65 41.43
C ASP A 92 -1.24 19.47 42.21
N ASP A 93 -1.24 19.94 43.46
CA ASP A 93 -0.11 19.83 44.39
C ASP A 93 -0.18 18.57 45.26
N THR A 94 -1.16 17.69 45.04
CA THR A 94 -1.33 16.44 45.79
C THR A 94 -0.54 15.28 45.20
N VAL A 95 -0.14 15.40 43.93
CA VAL A 95 0.53 14.34 43.17
C VAL A 95 1.98 14.73 42.88
N THR A 96 2.90 13.82 43.17
CA THR A 96 4.33 14.00 42.89
C THR A 96 4.66 13.48 41.48
N PRO A 97 5.16 14.32 40.57
CA PRO A 97 5.69 13.87 39.28
C PRO A 97 6.98 13.07 39.49
N GLU A 98 7.10 11.95 38.78
CA GLU A 98 8.29 11.09 38.81
C GLU A 98 8.72 10.70 37.41
N VAL A 99 10.02 10.76 37.14
CA VAL A 99 10.64 10.31 35.90
C VAL A 99 11.78 9.37 36.26
N THR A 100 11.74 8.16 35.72
CA THR A 100 12.78 7.14 35.90
C THR A 100 13.36 6.76 34.54
N ILE A 101 14.68 6.80 34.42
CA ILE A 101 15.42 6.42 33.23
C ILE A 101 16.31 5.24 33.57
N GLU A 102 16.11 4.13 32.87
CA GLU A 102 16.97 2.94 32.97
C GLU A 102 17.95 2.91 31.80
N PHE A 103 19.20 2.64 32.13
CA PHE A 103 20.27 2.48 31.17
C PHE A 103 20.53 1.00 30.87
N ASP A 104 21.21 0.74 29.74
CA ASP A 104 21.77 -0.58 29.43
C ASP A 104 22.77 -1.06 30.48
N THR A 105 23.53 -0.14 31.07
CA THR A 105 24.58 -0.34 32.05
C THR A 105 24.54 0.77 33.09
N GLY A 106 24.67 0.40 34.37
CA GLY A 106 24.64 1.34 35.50
C GLY A 106 23.33 1.34 36.27
N GLU A 107 23.22 2.28 37.22
CA GLU A 107 22.01 2.47 38.04
C GLU A 107 21.00 3.36 37.34
N PRO A 108 19.69 3.14 37.57
CA PRO A 108 18.65 3.98 36.99
C PRO A 108 18.67 5.37 37.62
N VAL A 109 18.46 6.39 36.80
CA VAL A 109 18.39 7.79 37.24
C VAL A 109 16.94 8.17 37.49
N ARG A 110 16.68 8.85 38.60
CA ARG A 110 15.35 9.27 39.01
C ARG A 110 15.31 10.78 39.23
N LEU A 111 14.21 11.37 38.79
CA LEU A 111 13.85 12.75 39.05
C LEU A 111 12.43 12.76 39.63
N SER A 112 12.25 13.45 40.74
CA SER A 112 10.94 13.82 41.25
C SER A 112 10.81 15.33 41.39
N ILE A 113 9.58 15.82 41.37
CA ILE A 113 9.29 17.23 41.60
C ILE A 113 8.51 17.34 42.90
N ASP A 114 9.04 18.10 43.86
CA ASP A 114 8.33 18.38 45.11
C ASP A 114 7.18 19.37 44.81
N PRO A 115 5.90 18.95 44.94
CA PRO A 115 4.77 19.79 44.56
C PRO A 115 4.59 21.00 45.47
N ILE A 116 5.02 20.90 46.74
CA ILE A 116 4.88 21.98 47.73
C ILE A 116 6.06 22.93 47.62
N ALA A 117 7.29 22.39 47.66
CA ALA A 117 8.51 23.22 47.61
C ALA A 117 8.84 23.71 46.19
N LYS A 118 8.14 23.21 45.16
CA LYS A 118 8.32 23.56 43.74
C LYS A 118 9.78 23.48 43.32
N ARG A 119 10.42 22.35 43.64
CA ARG A 119 11.84 22.10 43.33
C ARG A 119 12.03 20.73 42.71
N PHE A 120 13.05 20.64 41.86
CA PHE A 120 13.51 19.37 41.33
C PHE A 120 14.33 18.61 42.37
N ILE A 121 14.05 17.33 42.55
CA ILE A 121 14.81 16.41 43.39
C ILE A 121 15.37 15.33 42.45
N GLY A 122 16.68 15.26 42.33
CA GLY A 122 17.35 14.30 41.46
C GLY A 122 18.86 14.36 41.64
N GLU A 123 19.60 13.74 40.72
CA GLU A 123 21.06 13.66 40.78
C GLU A 123 21.73 15.06 40.75
N GLU A 124 22.77 15.24 41.55
CA GLU A 124 23.56 16.48 41.59
C GLU A 124 24.38 16.65 40.30
N HIS A 125 24.90 15.53 39.78
CA HIS A 125 25.78 15.47 38.62
C HIS A 125 25.03 14.96 37.38
N PRO A 126 25.39 15.42 36.17
CA PRO A 126 24.77 14.93 34.94
C PRO A 126 25.02 13.42 34.75
N ALA A 127 23.97 12.69 34.38
CA ALA A 127 24.05 11.24 34.17
C ALA A 127 24.85 10.87 32.91
N THR A 128 24.80 11.72 31.89
CA THR A 128 25.47 11.51 30.60
C THR A 128 25.71 12.84 29.88
N ILE A 129 26.39 12.81 28.75
CA ILE A 129 26.51 13.97 27.85
C ILE A 129 25.19 14.10 27.10
N LEU A 130 24.50 15.20 27.38
CA LEU A 130 23.16 15.50 26.87
C LEU A 130 23.20 16.73 25.98
N PHE A 131 22.56 16.61 24.82
CA PHE A 131 22.13 17.75 24.01
C PHE A 131 20.62 17.67 23.83
N SER A 132 19.93 18.79 23.94
CA SER A 132 18.49 18.84 23.69
C SER A 132 18.14 20.05 22.85
N PHE A 133 17.25 19.87 21.88
CA PHE A 133 16.87 20.92 20.94
C PHE A 133 15.35 21.03 20.84
N GLY A 134 14.84 22.26 20.91
CA GLY A 134 13.44 22.54 20.58
C GLY A 134 13.20 22.62 19.07
N SER A 135 11.94 22.84 18.67
CA SER A 135 11.53 22.94 17.27
C SER A 135 12.19 24.12 16.53
N ARG A 136 12.49 25.22 17.24
CA ARG A 136 13.17 26.40 16.69
C ARG A 136 14.67 26.39 17.01
N ARG A 137 15.49 26.23 15.98
CA ARG A 137 16.96 26.16 16.11
C ARG A 137 17.61 27.23 15.24
N PHE A 138 17.98 28.34 15.86
CA PHE A 138 18.65 29.44 15.16
C PHE A 138 19.88 29.91 15.92
N PHE A 139 20.94 30.26 15.19
CA PHE A 139 22.10 30.91 15.79
C PHE A 139 21.79 32.35 16.18
N GLY A 140 22.32 32.78 17.32
CA GLY A 140 22.36 34.19 17.71
C GLY A 140 23.25 35.00 16.77
N LYS A 141 22.93 36.30 16.61
CA LYS A 141 23.77 37.25 15.88
C LYS A 141 25.01 37.69 16.68
N ASP A 142 25.00 37.45 17.99
CA ASP A 142 26.02 37.96 18.91
C ASP A 142 27.17 36.97 19.11
N LEU A 143 28.40 37.43 18.87
CA LEU A 143 29.67 36.71 19.10
C LEU A 143 30.10 36.70 20.60
N VAL A 144 29.15 36.92 21.52
CA VAL A 144 29.40 37.22 22.94
C VAL A 144 29.48 35.93 23.80
N ARG A 145 30.20 36.06 24.92
CA ARG A 145 30.64 35.07 25.93
C ARG A 145 29.76 33.82 26.13
N ARG A 146 30.46 32.67 26.17
CA ARG A 146 30.05 31.28 26.46
C ARG A 146 28.86 31.17 27.44
N GLN A 147 27.75 30.59 26.98
CA GLN A 147 26.71 30.01 27.86
C GLN A 147 26.72 28.49 27.70
N ALA A 148 27.29 27.77 28.67
CA ALA A 148 27.46 26.31 28.65
C ALA A 148 26.16 25.48 28.62
N ALA A 149 25.00 26.09 28.35
CA ALA A 149 23.68 25.45 28.36
C ALA A 149 22.76 25.93 27.21
N SER A 150 23.30 26.54 26.15
CA SER A 150 22.46 27.15 25.11
C SER A 150 21.62 26.15 24.30
N SER A 151 22.18 24.97 23.98
CA SER A 151 21.39 23.90 23.34
C SER A 151 20.32 23.42 24.29
N LEU A 152 20.73 23.01 25.50
CA LEU A 152 19.81 22.53 26.52
C LEU A 152 18.59 23.45 26.68
N LYS A 153 18.83 24.77 26.79
CA LYS A 153 17.78 25.79 26.97
C LYS A 153 16.74 25.82 25.85
N SER A 154 17.11 25.51 24.61
CA SER A 154 16.21 25.59 23.46
C SER A 154 15.01 24.65 23.51
N LEU A 155 15.08 23.55 24.27
CA LEU A 155 13.94 22.66 24.49
C LEU A 155 12.87 23.25 25.44
N PHE A 156 13.26 24.21 26.27
CA PHE A 156 12.40 24.81 27.31
C PHE A 156 11.99 26.24 26.98
N ASP A 157 12.81 26.96 26.20
CA ASP A 157 12.58 28.34 25.77
C ASP A 157 12.63 28.43 24.24
N PRO A 158 11.47 28.63 23.56
CA PRO A 158 11.40 28.75 22.10
C PRO A 158 12.18 29.94 21.51
N PHE A 159 12.61 30.90 22.33
CA PHE A 159 13.39 32.06 21.92
C PHE A 159 14.89 31.92 22.21
N ALA A 160 15.30 30.84 22.88
CA ALA A 160 16.71 30.59 23.13
C ALA A 160 17.44 30.34 21.81
N LYS A 161 18.55 31.06 21.62
CA LYS A 161 19.36 30.97 20.41
C LYS A 161 20.60 30.11 20.67
N LEU A 162 20.98 29.33 19.68
CA LEU A 162 22.23 28.57 19.69
C LEU A 162 23.42 29.52 19.51
N GLN A 163 24.59 29.14 20.02
CA GLN A 163 25.79 29.96 19.87
C GLN A 163 26.37 29.83 18.46
N HIS A 164 26.70 30.96 17.85
CA HIS A 164 27.30 31.02 16.52
C HIS A 164 28.60 30.18 16.46
N PRO A 165 28.78 29.30 15.45
CA PRO A 165 29.89 28.34 15.44
C PRO A 165 31.18 28.93 14.85
N GLY A 166 31.14 30.11 14.21
CA GLY A 166 32.27 30.65 13.43
C GLY A 166 33.63 30.67 14.14
N ARG A 167 33.72 31.17 15.38
CA ARG A 167 34.99 31.15 16.14
C ARG A 167 35.52 29.75 16.43
N TRP A 168 34.61 28.83 16.72
CA TRP A 168 34.96 27.44 16.99
C TRP A 168 35.44 26.75 15.71
N ILE A 169 34.72 26.92 14.59
CA ILE A 169 35.11 26.40 13.28
C ILE A 169 36.47 26.94 12.86
N GLN A 170 36.75 28.22 13.12
CA GLN A 170 38.04 28.84 12.87
C GLN A 170 39.17 28.21 13.71
N SER A 171 38.89 27.85 14.97
CA SER A 171 39.89 27.26 15.86
C SER A 171 40.18 25.78 15.62
N LEU A 172 39.36 25.07 14.83
CA LEU A 172 39.52 23.63 14.61
C LEU A 172 40.80 23.31 13.81
N GLY A 173 41.49 22.24 14.20
CA GLY A 173 42.57 21.65 13.40
C GLY A 173 42.04 21.09 12.06
N ASN A 174 42.94 20.79 11.13
CA ASN A 174 42.53 20.23 9.82
C ASN A 174 41.90 18.84 9.95
N GLU A 175 42.36 18.02 10.91
CA GLU A 175 41.80 16.68 11.15
C GLU A 175 40.35 16.75 11.66
N ASP A 176 40.11 17.53 12.72
CA ASP A 176 38.77 17.73 13.29
C ASP A 176 37.83 18.39 12.27
N PHE A 177 38.34 19.36 11.50
CA PHE A 177 37.55 19.99 10.44
C PHE A 177 37.18 18.98 9.34
N ASN A 178 38.09 18.09 8.96
CA ASN A 178 37.79 17.06 7.98
C ASN A 178 36.73 16.08 8.50
N ALA A 179 36.78 15.70 9.77
CA ALA A 179 35.75 14.88 10.40
C ALA A 179 34.38 15.59 10.42
N LEU A 180 34.36 16.86 10.83
CA LEU A 180 33.19 17.75 10.77
C LEU A 180 32.62 17.83 9.34
N ALA A 181 33.46 18.07 8.35
CA ALA A 181 33.07 18.20 6.95
C ALA A 181 32.48 16.88 6.41
N ARG A 182 33.06 15.72 6.75
CA ARG A 182 32.50 14.40 6.38
C ARG A 182 31.10 14.22 6.96
N ALA A 183 30.95 14.47 8.25
CA ALA A 183 29.67 14.27 8.92
C ALA A 183 28.60 15.26 8.44
N MET A 184 28.99 16.52 8.18
CA MET A 184 28.10 17.52 7.57
C MET A 184 27.69 17.15 6.15
N ARG A 185 28.57 16.54 5.34
CA ARG A 185 28.21 16.03 4.01
C ARG A 185 27.14 14.94 4.08
N GLU A 186 27.23 14.05 5.07
CA GLU A 186 26.22 13.01 5.29
C GLU A 186 24.85 13.60 5.66
N VAL A 187 24.83 14.54 6.61
CA VAL A 187 23.61 15.22 7.06
C VAL A 187 22.97 16.03 5.94
N LEU A 188 23.79 16.78 5.20
CA LEU A 188 23.34 17.59 4.07
C LEU A 188 23.18 16.77 2.78
N VAL A 189 23.33 15.45 2.83
CA VAL A 189 23.19 14.49 1.72
C VAL A 189 23.72 15.06 0.40
N LEU A 190 24.95 15.55 0.47
CA LEU A 190 25.64 16.14 -0.67
C LEU A 190 26.11 15.02 -1.61
N GLN A 191 26.31 15.35 -2.89
CA GLN A 191 26.84 14.38 -3.86
C GLN A 191 28.31 14.05 -3.52
N GLU A 192 28.86 12.98 -4.11
CA GLU A 192 30.27 12.58 -3.86
C GLU A 192 31.27 13.67 -4.27
N GLU A 193 30.93 14.47 -5.27
CA GLU A 193 31.76 15.56 -5.81
C GLU A 193 31.71 16.84 -4.95
N ASP A 194 30.62 17.02 -4.20
CA ASP A 194 30.37 18.22 -3.42
C ASP A 194 31.23 18.24 -2.17
N ARG A 195 31.84 19.39 -1.85
CA ARG A 195 32.74 19.54 -0.69
C ARG A 195 32.27 20.64 0.25
N ILE A 196 32.55 20.44 1.54
CA ILE A 196 32.38 21.48 2.56
C ILE A 196 33.75 22.06 2.87
N GLU A 197 33.89 23.36 2.67
CA GLU A 197 35.11 24.11 2.93
C GLU A 197 34.83 25.23 3.95
N ARG A 198 35.89 25.73 4.58
CA ARG A 198 35.84 26.90 5.47
C ARG A 198 36.71 28.01 4.92
N ASP A 199 36.31 29.26 5.12
CA ASP A 199 37.18 30.41 4.89
C ASP A 199 38.02 30.77 6.14
N GLU A 200 38.88 31.77 5.99
CA GLU A 200 39.73 32.31 7.07
C GLU A 200 38.92 32.90 8.23
N GLU A 201 37.66 33.29 7.98
CA GLU A 201 36.73 33.86 8.96
C GLU A 201 35.90 32.79 9.69
N GLY A 202 36.06 31.50 9.35
CA GLY A 202 35.32 30.38 9.93
C GLY A 202 33.90 30.21 9.39
N ARG A 203 33.57 30.82 8.25
CA ARG A 203 32.32 30.58 7.53
C ARG A 203 32.44 29.33 6.67
N LEU A 204 31.38 28.53 6.66
CA LEU A 204 31.30 27.31 5.87
C LEU A 204 30.72 27.60 4.49
N PHE A 205 31.26 26.93 3.46
CA PHE A 205 30.78 26.97 2.09
C PHE A 205 30.60 25.54 1.56
N VAL A 206 29.51 25.33 0.82
CA VAL A 206 29.34 24.13 -0.02
C VAL A 206 29.85 24.49 -1.41
N ARG A 207 30.89 23.77 -1.87
CA ARG A 207 31.34 23.80 -3.26
C ARG A 207 30.62 22.70 -4.02
N ALA A 208 29.63 23.07 -4.83
CA ALA A 208 28.83 22.16 -5.66
C ALA A 208 28.76 22.69 -7.10
N HIS A 209 28.96 21.82 -8.10
CA HIS A 209 28.94 22.18 -9.53
C HIS A 209 29.79 23.43 -9.89
N GLY A 210 30.95 23.61 -9.24
CA GLY A 210 31.83 24.77 -9.45
C GLY A 210 31.31 26.11 -8.90
N ARG A 211 30.27 26.10 -8.05
CA ARG A 211 29.79 27.28 -7.32
C ARG A 211 29.97 27.09 -5.83
N ASP A 212 30.45 28.16 -5.17
CA ASP A 212 30.59 28.21 -3.73
C ASP A 212 29.36 28.90 -3.14
N SER A 213 28.57 28.13 -2.38
CA SER A 213 27.36 28.60 -1.72
C SER A 213 27.58 28.67 -0.20
N PRO A 214 27.50 29.87 0.42
CA PRO A 214 27.58 30.00 1.87
C PRO A 214 26.43 29.24 2.54
N LEU A 215 26.73 28.46 3.59
CA LEU A 215 25.69 27.67 4.28
C LEU A 215 24.61 28.56 4.94
N GLU A 216 24.95 29.82 5.25
CA GLU A 216 24.02 30.82 5.81
C GLU A 216 22.89 31.22 4.85
N LYS A 217 23.09 31.02 3.54
CA LYS A 217 22.11 31.31 2.48
C LYS A 217 21.21 30.12 2.14
N LEU A 218 21.39 28.97 2.79
CA LEU A 218 20.51 27.81 2.64
C LEU A 218 19.12 28.11 3.23
N SER A 219 18.12 27.29 2.87
CA SER A 219 16.76 27.44 3.38
C SER A 219 16.68 27.19 4.90
N ASP A 220 15.64 27.74 5.53
CA ASP A 220 15.46 27.73 6.98
C ASP A 220 15.56 26.33 7.61
N GLY A 221 14.97 25.31 6.96
CA GLY A 221 15.06 23.93 7.45
C GLY A 221 16.50 23.40 7.50
N TYR A 222 17.32 23.70 6.48
CA TYR A 222 18.72 23.29 6.45
C TYR A 222 19.54 24.02 7.50
N ARG A 223 19.27 25.31 7.70
CA ARG A 223 19.96 26.12 8.71
C ARG A 223 19.67 25.61 10.12
N SER A 224 18.42 25.22 10.38
CA SER A 224 17.97 24.63 11.64
C SER A 224 18.69 23.31 11.95
N LEU A 225 18.71 22.39 10.98
CA LEU A 225 19.38 21.09 11.12
C LEU A 225 20.91 21.24 11.25
N MET A 226 21.52 22.08 10.42
CA MET A 226 22.94 22.40 10.51
C MET A 226 23.27 22.99 11.89
N ALA A 227 22.46 23.92 12.38
CA ALA A 227 22.75 24.58 13.64
C ALA A 227 22.80 23.59 14.80
N MET A 228 21.87 22.65 14.81
CA MET A 228 21.86 21.53 15.74
C MET A 228 23.12 20.66 15.60
N VAL A 229 23.43 20.20 14.40
CA VAL A 229 24.56 19.28 14.16
C VAL A 229 25.90 19.92 14.54
N LEU A 230 26.12 21.19 14.17
CA LEU A 230 27.34 21.92 14.55
C LEU A 230 27.45 22.11 16.07
N ASP A 231 26.34 22.37 16.76
CA ASP A 231 26.34 22.50 18.23
C ASP A 231 26.66 21.17 18.92
N VAL A 232 26.05 20.07 18.45
CA VAL A 232 26.32 18.70 18.93
C VAL A 232 27.79 18.34 18.72
N MET A 233 28.31 18.50 17.51
CA MET A 233 29.70 18.16 17.19
C MET A 233 30.69 19.00 17.98
N ARG A 234 30.39 20.30 18.20
CA ARG A 234 31.19 21.15 19.08
C ARG A 234 31.25 20.59 20.50
N GLY A 235 30.10 20.31 21.10
CA GLY A 235 30.08 19.80 22.47
C GLY A 235 30.73 18.42 22.60
N MET A 236 30.59 17.57 21.58
CA MET A 236 31.25 16.25 21.54
C MET A 236 32.77 16.38 21.48
N LEU A 237 33.30 17.25 20.62
CA LEU A 237 34.74 17.50 20.55
C LEU A 237 35.28 18.13 21.83
N GLU A 238 34.55 19.05 22.46
CA GLU A 238 34.95 19.66 23.74
C GLU A 238 35.05 18.62 24.88
N GLU A 239 34.15 17.62 24.92
CA GLU A 239 34.09 16.64 26.01
C GLU A 239 34.91 15.36 25.76
N TRP A 240 35.01 14.89 24.51
CA TRP A 240 35.68 13.64 24.15
C TRP A 240 37.03 13.85 23.45
N GLY A 241 37.23 15.00 22.78
CA GLY A 241 38.40 15.27 21.95
C GLY A 241 38.40 14.58 20.58
N ASP A 242 37.43 13.72 20.29
CA ASP A 242 37.27 13.02 19.00
C ASP A 242 35.77 12.78 18.71
N LEU A 243 35.36 12.98 17.46
CA LEU A 243 33.98 12.77 16.99
C LEU A 243 33.67 11.30 16.71
N GLU A 244 34.65 10.49 16.31
CA GLU A 244 34.38 9.11 15.88
C GLU A 244 33.97 8.23 17.07
N ASN A 245 34.60 8.44 18.22
CA ASN A 245 34.32 7.71 19.46
C ASN A 245 33.36 8.45 20.41
N ALA A 246 32.92 9.67 20.05
CA ALA A 246 32.03 10.45 20.89
C ALA A 246 30.70 9.72 21.11
N ARG A 247 30.31 9.62 22.38
CA ARG A 247 29.01 9.09 22.81
C ARG A 247 28.22 10.17 23.50
N GLY A 248 26.90 10.08 23.37
CA GLY A 248 25.98 11.00 24.02
C GLY A 248 24.54 10.75 23.61
N ILE A 249 23.65 11.48 24.26
CA ILE A 249 22.22 11.45 24.00
C ILE A 249 21.80 12.79 23.41
N VAL A 250 21.11 12.74 22.28
CA VAL A 250 20.61 13.93 21.59
C VAL A 250 19.09 13.86 21.53
N LEU A 251 18.43 14.81 22.19
CA LEU A 251 16.99 14.98 22.17
C LEU A 251 16.62 16.04 21.13
N VAL A 252 15.70 15.73 20.21
CA VAL A 252 15.31 16.66 19.15
C VAL A 252 13.80 16.75 19.05
N ASP A 253 13.25 17.92 19.38
CA ASP A 253 11.84 18.19 19.16
C ASP A 253 11.58 18.64 17.73
N GLU A 254 10.59 18.04 17.07
CA GLU A 254 10.25 18.25 15.66
C GLU A 254 11.49 18.24 14.75
N VAL A 255 12.08 17.06 14.58
CA VAL A 255 13.33 16.92 13.79
C VAL A 255 13.18 17.49 12.37
N GLU A 256 11.97 17.44 11.82
CA GLU A 256 11.58 17.82 10.47
C GLU A 256 11.21 19.27 10.23
N THR A 257 11.19 20.14 11.25
CA THR A 257 10.66 21.50 11.13
C THR A 257 11.26 22.22 9.90
N HIS A 258 10.39 22.61 8.96
CA HIS A 258 10.73 23.27 7.69
C HIS A 258 11.65 22.51 6.72
N LEU A 259 11.87 21.20 6.92
CA LEU A 259 12.60 20.36 5.97
C LEU A 259 11.75 20.06 4.74
N HIS A 260 12.38 20.07 3.56
CA HIS A 260 11.74 19.65 2.33
C HIS A 260 11.50 18.11 2.35
N PRO A 261 10.39 17.58 1.79
CA PRO A 261 10.00 16.16 1.92
C PRO A 261 11.09 15.14 1.62
N ARG A 262 11.88 15.34 0.55
CA ARG A 262 13.05 14.49 0.20
C ARG A 262 14.04 14.30 1.35
N TRP A 263 14.15 15.29 2.23
CA TRP A 263 15.07 15.31 3.37
C TRP A 263 14.45 14.70 4.60
N LYS A 264 13.15 14.91 4.82
CA LYS A 264 12.39 14.23 5.87
C LYS A 264 12.59 12.71 5.80
N LEU A 265 12.57 12.17 4.57
CA LEU A 265 12.80 10.75 4.29
C LEU A 265 14.20 10.23 4.65
N ARG A 266 15.19 11.11 4.84
CA ARG A 266 16.61 10.73 5.01
C ARG A 266 17.21 11.23 6.31
N VAL A 267 16.57 12.19 6.99
CA VAL A 267 17.16 12.91 8.14
C VAL A 267 17.67 11.97 9.23
N MET A 268 16.89 10.97 9.62
CA MET A 268 17.29 10.02 10.65
C MET A 268 18.43 9.11 10.19
N SER A 269 18.35 8.60 8.96
CA SER A 269 19.44 7.80 8.37
C SER A 269 20.74 8.60 8.19
N ALA A 270 20.64 9.91 7.99
CA ALA A 270 21.77 10.80 7.80
C ALA A 270 22.42 11.15 9.16
N LEU A 271 21.61 11.46 10.17
CA LEU A 271 22.10 11.73 11.53
C LEU A 271 22.82 10.51 12.13
N ARG A 272 22.26 9.30 11.97
CA ARG A 272 22.88 8.07 12.46
C ARG A 272 24.22 7.76 11.78
N ARG A 273 24.29 7.92 10.46
CA ARG A 273 25.55 7.71 9.71
C ARG A 273 26.61 8.76 10.05
N ALA A 274 26.19 10.01 10.30
CA ALA A 274 27.10 11.09 10.66
C ALA A 274 27.67 10.93 12.08
N MET A 275 26.91 10.33 13.00
CA MET A 275 27.27 10.16 14.41
C MET A 275 26.81 8.77 14.91
N PRO A 276 27.52 7.70 14.53
CA PRO A 276 27.07 6.32 14.75
C PRO A 276 27.02 5.93 16.23
N ASN A 277 27.77 6.60 17.10
CA ASN A 277 27.84 6.29 18.54
C ASN A 277 26.88 7.12 19.39
N VAL A 278 25.97 7.89 18.77
CA VAL A 278 25.07 8.83 19.43
C VAL A 278 23.64 8.32 19.40
N GLN A 279 22.99 8.28 20.57
CA GLN A 279 21.59 7.89 20.68
C GLN A 279 20.69 9.11 20.43
N PHE A 280 19.91 9.06 19.34
CA PHE A 280 18.91 10.10 19.04
C PHE A 280 17.54 9.71 19.57
N ILE A 281 16.92 10.61 20.33
CA ILE A 281 15.50 10.53 20.71
C ILE A 281 14.82 11.76 20.11
N ALA A 282 14.06 11.54 19.05
CA ALA A 282 13.45 12.61 18.27
C ALA A 282 11.93 12.54 18.36
N THR A 283 11.27 13.68 18.16
CA THR A 283 9.82 13.75 17.93
C THR A 283 9.54 14.22 16.51
N THR A 284 8.40 13.80 15.97
CA THR A 284 7.91 14.26 14.67
C THR A 284 6.40 14.19 14.61
N HIS A 285 5.78 15.03 13.77
CA HIS A 285 4.38 14.85 13.35
C HIS A 285 4.29 14.32 11.91
N ASP A 286 5.42 14.17 11.23
CA ASP A 286 5.47 13.77 9.82
C ASP A 286 5.91 12.31 9.67
N PRO A 287 5.03 11.40 9.21
CA PRO A 287 5.37 9.99 9.00
C PRO A 287 6.49 9.76 7.99
N LEU A 288 6.81 10.72 7.12
CA LEU A 288 7.95 10.62 6.21
C LEU A 288 9.28 10.50 6.96
N CYS A 289 9.39 11.06 8.18
CA CYS A 289 10.58 10.93 9.02
C CYS A 289 10.78 9.54 9.63
N LEU A 290 9.78 8.66 9.54
CA LEU A 290 9.94 7.26 9.91
C LEU A 290 10.85 6.50 8.94
N ARG A 291 11.04 7.04 7.72
CA ARG A 291 11.99 6.47 6.76
C ARG A 291 13.42 6.67 7.26
N GLY A 292 14.06 5.57 7.62
CA GLY A 292 15.39 5.56 8.25
C GLY A 292 15.39 5.08 9.70
N MET A 293 14.21 4.86 10.30
CA MET A 293 14.07 4.17 11.57
C MET A 293 14.10 2.64 11.36
N ARG A 294 14.57 1.90 12.36
CA ARG A 294 14.56 0.43 12.39
C ARG A 294 13.34 -0.08 13.18
N GLY A 295 13.05 -1.38 13.05
CA GLY A 295 11.95 -2.03 13.77
C GLY A 295 12.07 -1.85 15.28
N GLY A 296 10.97 -1.44 15.92
CA GLY A 296 10.91 -1.19 17.37
C GLY A 296 11.46 0.16 17.83
N GLU A 297 12.04 0.98 16.94
CA GLU A 297 12.54 2.32 17.29
C GLU A 297 11.46 3.41 17.20
N VAL A 298 10.28 3.09 16.67
CA VAL A 298 9.17 4.04 16.50
C VAL A 298 8.12 3.78 17.56
N GLN A 299 7.77 4.82 18.31
CA GLN A 299 6.70 4.79 19.31
C GLN A 299 5.62 5.80 18.90
N VAL A 300 4.40 5.32 18.70
CA VAL A 300 3.27 6.16 18.32
C VAL A 300 2.44 6.47 19.57
N LEU A 301 2.30 7.76 19.87
CA LEU A 301 1.51 8.28 20.99
C LEU A 301 0.14 8.68 20.48
N ILE A 302 -0.89 8.04 21.02
CA ILE A 302 -2.30 8.34 20.76
C ILE A 302 -2.98 8.85 22.02
N ARG A 303 -4.07 9.59 21.84
CA ARG A 303 -4.92 10.04 22.95
C ARG A 303 -6.24 9.29 22.87
N ASP A 304 -6.54 8.52 23.91
CA ASP A 304 -7.79 7.74 24.00
C ASP A 304 -9.00 8.67 24.26
N GLY A 305 -10.22 8.15 24.13
CA GLY A 305 -11.48 8.87 24.37
C GLY A 305 -11.61 9.46 25.78
N ASN A 306 -10.82 8.97 26.74
CA ASN A 306 -10.69 9.51 28.11
C ASN A 306 -9.55 10.53 28.25
N HIS A 307 -9.03 11.07 27.15
CA HIS A 307 -7.92 12.02 27.10
C HIS A 307 -6.58 11.54 27.66
N GLN A 308 -6.44 10.25 27.95
CA GLN A 308 -5.19 9.64 28.41
C GLN A 308 -4.26 9.33 27.24
N ILE A 309 -2.97 9.52 27.47
CA ILE A 309 -1.92 9.22 26.48
C ILE A 309 -1.59 7.74 26.57
N GLN A 310 -1.61 7.04 25.43
CA GLN A 310 -1.22 5.64 25.33
C GLN A 310 -0.20 5.45 24.21
N VAL A 311 0.70 4.47 24.40
CA VAL A 311 1.65 4.04 23.37
C VAL A 311 1.00 2.92 22.58
N LEU A 312 0.96 3.08 21.27
CA LEU A 312 0.44 2.07 20.36
C LEU A 312 1.47 0.95 20.20
N THR A 313 1.16 -0.23 20.71
CA THR A 313 2.03 -1.41 20.64
C THR A 313 1.76 -2.25 19.40
N GLY A 314 2.77 -3.01 18.94
CA GLY A 314 2.60 -3.98 17.84
C GLY A 314 2.67 -3.38 16.44
N LEU A 315 3.40 -2.27 16.30
CA LEU A 315 3.65 -1.65 15.00
C LEU A 315 4.44 -2.62 14.08
N PRO A 316 4.02 -2.82 12.83
CA PRO A 316 4.80 -3.55 11.83
C PRO A 316 6.12 -2.82 11.53
N ASP A 317 7.10 -3.52 10.96
CA ASP A 317 8.39 -2.91 10.58
C ASP A 317 8.19 -1.80 9.54
N VAL A 318 8.40 -0.55 9.99
CA VAL A 318 8.24 0.68 9.20
C VAL A 318 9.13 0.73 7.95
N ARG A 319 10.20 -0.09 7.88
CA ARG A 319 11.09 -0.14 6.71
C ARG A 319 10.37 -0.63 5.45
N GLY A 320 9.39 -1.52 5.60
CA GLY A 320 8.69 -2.16 4.47
C GLY A 320 7.44 -1.42 4.00
N LEU A 321 6.87 -0.52 4.81
CA LEU A 321 5.60 0.14 4.51
C LEU A 321 5.78 1.36 3.62
N ARG A 322 4.84 1.61 2.70
CA ARG A 322 4.76 2.88 1.94
C ARG A 322 4.38 4.04 2.86
N ALA A 323 4.73 5.26 2.47
CA ALA A 323 4.34 6.46 3.25
C ALA A 323 2.81 6.56 3.36
N GLU A 324 2.10 6.28 2.26
CA GLU A 324 0.65 6.16 2.25
C GLU A 324 0.16 5.05 3.17
N GLN A 325 0.77 3.86 3.17
CA GLN A 325 0.37 2.77 4.07
C GLN A 325 0.65 3.06 5.54
N LEU A 326 1.68 3.85 5.85
CA LEU A 326 1.88 4.38 7.19
C LEU A 326 0.70 5.31 7.52
N LEU A 327 0.40 6.28 6.66
CA LEU A 327 -0.69 7.24 6.86
C LEU A 327 -2.09 6.59 6.93
N THR A 328 -2.41 5.64 6.05
CA THR A 328 -3.72 4.98 5.93
C THR A 328 -3.87 3.72 6.78
N SER A 329 -2.82 3.30 7.49
CA SER A 329 -2.97 2.18 8.42
C SER A 329 -3.87 2.56 9.59
N ASP A 330 -4.57 1.57 10.14
CA ASP A 330 -5.41 1.67 11.35
C ASP A 330 -4.68 2.30 12.55
N TYR A 331 -3.35 2.43 12.48
CA TYR A 331 -2.48 3.01 13.50
C TYR A 331 -2.41 4.55 13.47
N PHE A 332 -2.69 5.19 12.33
CA PHE A 332 -2.53 6.65 12.13
C PHE A 332 -3.83 7.40 11.93
N GLY A 333 -4.95 6.69 11.87
CA GLY A 333 -6.29 7.29 11.95
C GLY A 333 -6.73 8.11 10.73
N LEU A 334 -5.95 8.13 9.64
CA LEU A 334 -6.42 8.67 8.37
C LEU A 334 -7.18 7.54 7.66
N SER A 335 -8.51 7.62 7.66
CA SER A 335 -9.38 6.72 6.89
C SER A 335 -9.04 6.71 5.40
N SER A 336 -8.39 7.79 4.91
CA SER A 336 -7.84 7.89 3.56
C SER A 336 -6.75 8.97 3.48
N THR A 337 -5.80 8.83 2.55
CA THR A 337 -4.90 9.91 2.10
C THR A 337 -5.50 10.72 0.95
N ALA A 338 -6.71 10.39 0.51
CA ALA A 338 -7.44 11.15 -0.50
C ALA A 338 -7.94 12.49 0.06
N ASP A 339 -8.30 13.40 -0.85
CA ASP A 339 -8.90 14.67 -0.50
C ASP A 339 -10.21 14.45 0.33
N PRO A 340 -10.41 15.13 1.48
CA PRO A 340 -11.60 15.01 2.31
C PRO A 340 -12.92 15.24 1.55
N ASP A 341 -12.90 16.09 0.52
CA ASP A 341 -14.07 16.35 -0.32
C ASP A 341 -14.39 15.15 -1.23
N VAL A 342 -13.37 14.41 -1.65
CA VAL A 342 -13.49 13.18 -2.46
C VAL A 342 -13.98 12.01 -1.62
N GLU A 343 -13.48 11.86 -0.40
CA GLU A 343 -13.96 10.85 0.55
C GLU A 343 -15.43 11.09 0.91
N SER A 344 -15.81 12.34 1.21
CA SER A 344 -17.20 12.74 1.42
C SER A 344 -18.10 12.45 0.21
N ALA A 345 -17.59 12.56 -1.02
CA ALA A 345 -18.34 12.22 -2.22
C ALA A 345 -18.49 10.71 -2.42
N LEU A 346 -17.43 9.94 -2.13
CA LEU A 346 -17.42 8.47 -2.19
C LEU A 346 -18.33 7.84 -1.13
N GLU A 347 -18.33 8.34 0.11
CA GLU A 347 -19.24 7.90 1.17
C GLU A 347 -20.71 8.15 0.81
N ARG A 348 -21.01 9.32 0.22
CA ARG A 348 -22.36 9.61 -0.31
C ARG A 348 -22.76 8.70 -1.47
N LEU A 349 -21.80 8.13 -2.20
CA LEU A 349 -22.01 7.14 -3.26
C LEU A 349 -22.13 5.71 -2.72
N ALA A 350 -21.51 5.41 -1.57
CA ALA A 350 -21.45 4.08 -0.96
C ALA A 350 -22.66 3.73 -0.07
N LEU A 351 -23.57 4.67 0.19
CA LEU A 351 -24.82 4.39 0.92
C LEU A 351 -25.74 3.43 0.13
N PRO A 352 -26.52 2.56 0.83
CA PRO A 352 -27.39 1.57 0.20
C PRO A 352 -28.38 2.19 -0.79
N ILE A 353 -28.57 1.48 -1.91
CA ILE A 353 -29.40 1.87 -3.08
C ILE A 353 -30.87 2.17 -2.70
N ASP A 354 -31.35 1.71 -1.55
CA ASP A 354 -32.75 1.87 -1.10
C ASP A 354 -33.16 3.30 -0.73
N ALA A 355 -32.23 4.27 -0.71
CA ALA A 355 -32.53 5.68 -0.39
C ALA A 355 -32.42 6.65 -1.59
N ARG A 356 -32.27 6.16 -2.83
CA ARG A 356 -32.23 7.06 -4.01
C ARG A 356 -33.53 7.00 -4.80
N SER A 357 -34.36 8.01 -4.58
CA SER A 357 -35.36 8.45 -5.55
C SER A 357 -34.73 8.60 -6.93
N ALA A 358 -35.42 8.05 -7.93
CA ALA A 358 -35.08 8.15 -9.35
C ALA A 358 -34.93 9.62 -9.77
N ASP A 359 -33.70 10.13 -9.81
CA ASP A 359 -33.21 11.23 -10.65
C ASP A 359 -31.81 11.67 -10.17
N ALA A 360 -30.80 10.85 -10.47
CA ALA A 360 -29.41 11.29 -10.42
C ALA A 360 -28.61 10.55 -11.50
N ASN A 361 -28.64 11.11 -12.71
CA ASN A 361 -27.58 10.87 -13.70
C ASN A 361 -26.27 11.35 -13.07
N ILE A 362 -25.53 10.44 -12.44
CA ILE A 362 -24.14 10.68 -12.07
C ILE A 362 -23.37 10.60 -13.38
N ASP A 363 -23.01 11.77 -13.87
CA ASP A 363 -22.35 11.96 -15.16
C ASP A 363 -21.02 11.18 -15.19
N GLN A 364 -20.77 10.46 -16.28
CA GLN A 364 -19.53 9.69 -16.45
C GLN A 364 -18.29 10.61 -16.53
N GLU A 365 -18.46 11.91 -16.73
CA GLU A 365 -17.38 12.89 -16.72
C GLU A 365 -16.80 13.16 -15.33
N THR A 366 -17.61 13.09 -14.27
CA THR A 366 -17.17 13.35 -12.88
C THR A 366 -16.24 12.24 -12.34
N LEU A 367 -16.25 11.07 -12.97
CA LEU A 367 -15.44 9.90 -12.60
C LEU A 367 -14.15 9.75 -13.44
N ARG A 368 -13.93 10.61 -14.45
CA ARG A 368 -12.74 10.53 -15.33
C ARG A 368 -11.39 10.77 -14.62
N PRO A 369 -11.27 11.62 -13.57
CA PRO A 369 -9.99 11.79 -12.87
C PRO A 369 -9.57 10.56 -12.05
N PHE A 370 -10.50 9.65 -11.75
CA PHE A 370 -10.31 8.55 -10.79
C PHE A 370 -10.08 7.18 -11.47
N ARG A 371 -9.70 7.17 -12.76
CA ARG A 371 -9.57 5.95 -13.58
C ARG A 371 -8.20 5.28 -13.57
N LEU A 372 -7.25 5.74 -12.76
CA LEU A 372 -5.95 5.07 -12.57
C LEU A 372 -5.75 4.79 -11.09
N ILE A 373 -5.96 3.54 -10.70
CA ILE A 373 -5.53 3.07 -9.39
C ILE A 373 -4.01 2.85 -9.49
N GLY A 374 -3.23 3.75 -8.90
CA GLY A 374 -1.77 3.71 -8.82
C GLY A 374 -1.11 4.98 -9.36
N ASP A 375 -0.52 5.77 -8.48
CA ASP A 375 0.15 7.04 -8.81
C ASP A 375 1.55 6.83 -9.42
N THR A 376 2.05 5.59 -9.41
CA THR A 376 3.34 5.23 -10.00
C THR A 376 3.18 4.20 -11.13
N PRO A 377 4.08 4.19 -12.14
CA PRO A 377 4.08 3.17 -13.19
C PRO A 377 4.15 1.74 -12.63
N ILE A 378 4.80 1.55 -11.49
CA ILE A 378 4.93 0.25 -10.81
C ILE A 378 3.57 -0.18 -10.23
N ASP A 379 2.82 0.74 -9.63
CA ASP A 379 1.49 0.45 -9.09
C ASP A 379 0.49 0.13 -10.20
N GLN A 380 0.57 0.83 -11.33
CA GLN A 380 -0.28 0.54 -12.49
C GLN A 380 0.00 -0.84 -13.06
N ILE A 381 1.27 -1.25 -13.16
CA ILE A 381 1.65 -2.60 -13.60
C ILE A 381 1.22 -3.66 -12.59
N ALA A 382 1.38 -3.42 -11.29
CA ALA A 382 1.00 -4.36 -10.25
C ALA A 382 -0.52 -4.55 -10.16
N ASN A 383 -1.29 -3.47 -10.29
CA ASN A 383 -2.76 -3.52 -10.29
C ASN A 383 -3.30 -4.16 -11.56
N GLU A 384 -2.69 -3.90 -12.72
CA GLU A 384 -3.02 -4.60 -13.96
C GLU A 384 -2.70 -6.10 -13.86
N ALA A 385 -1.57 -6.47 -13.28
CA ALA A 385 -1.20 -7.87 -13.04
C ALA A 385 -2.15 -8.56 -12.05
N LEU A 386 -2.53 -7.88 -10.96
CA LEU A 386 -3.49 -8.40 -9.98
C LEU A 386 -4.88 -8.55 -10.60
N ARG A 387 -5.32 -7.56 -11.39
CA ARG A 387 -6.59 -7.62 -12.12
C ARG A 387 -6.62 -8.81 -13.08
N ARG A 388 -5.54 -9.02 -13.85
CA ARG A 388 -5.40 -10.19 -14.73
C ARG A 388 -5.42 -11.50 -13.94
N PHE A 389 -4.73 -11.56 -12.80
CA PHE A 389 -4.75 -12.74 -11.94
C PHE A 389 -6.14 -13.04 -11.37
N VAL A 390 -6.88 -12.01 -10.95
CA VAL A 390 -8.27 -12.15 -10.47
C VAL A 390 -9.21 -12.54 -11.61
N GLU A 391 -9.02 -12.00 -12.81
CA GLU A 391 -9.77 -12.35 -14.01
C GLU A 391 -9.48 -13.79 -14.45
N GLU A 392 -8.22 -14.26 -14.39
CA GLU A 392 -7.82 -15.67 -14.61
C GLU A 392 -8.34 -16.60 -13.49
N ALA A 393 -8.34 -16.17 -12.24
CA ALA A 393 -8.89 -16.92 -11.12
C ALA A 393 -10.44 -16.99 -11.16
N ALA A 394 -11.10 -16.02 -11.80
CA ALA A 394 -12.54 -16.01 -12.01
C ALA A 394 -12.97 -16.79 -13.26
N SER A 395 -12.18 -16.80 -14.33
CA SER A 395 -12.44 -17.56 -15.56
C SER A 395 -12.12 -19.06 -15.43
N SER A 396 -11.23 -19.45 -14.51
CA SER A 396 -10.86 -20.85 -14.24
C SER A 396 -11.87 -21.66 -13.41
N ARG A 397 -13.04 -21.12 -13.06
CA ARG A 397 -14.09 -21.89 -12.38
C ARG A 397 -14.92 -22.66 -13.40
N GLN A 398 -14.67 -23.95 -13.52
CA GLN A 398 -15.51 -24.90 -14.26
C GLN A 398 -16.99 -24.70 -13.90
N ILE A 399 -17.84 -24.55 -14.93
CA ILE A 399 -19.26 -24.24 -14.75
C ILE A 399 -20.00 -25.50 -14.28
N ASP A 400 -20.36 -25.49 -13.01
CA ASP A 400 -21.03 -26.61 -12.36
C ASP A 400 -22.55 -26.50 -12.52
N ARG A 401 -23.10 -27.36 -13.38
CA ARG A 401 -24.55 -27.44 -13.67
C ARG A 401 -25.38 -27.85 -12.46
N SER A 402 -24.81 -28.48 -11.43
CA SER A 402 -25.56 -28.90 -10.23
C SER A 402 -26.07 -27.73 -9.37
N ARG A 403 -25.50 -26.53 -9.56
CA ARG A 403 -25.84 -25.32 -8.80
C ARG A 403 -27.16 -24.67 -9.22
N VAL A 404 -27.67 -25.01 -10.40
CA VAL A 404 -28.92 -24.46 -10.93
C VAL A 404 -29.88 -25.62 -11.20
N PRO A 405 -31.07 -25.64 -10.57
CA PRO A 405 -32.05 -26.68 -10.83
C PRO A 405 -32.52 -26.65 -12.29
N VAL A 406 -32.86 -27.82 -12.83
CA VAL A 406 -33.37 -27.90 -14.20
C VAL A 406 -34.69 -27.12 -14.30
N PRO A 407 -34.89 -26.30 -15.36
CA PRO A 407 -36.12 -25.53 -15.52
C PRO A 407 -37.37 -26.43 -15.54
N PRO A 408 -38.49 -26.02 -14.90
CA PRO A 408 -39.74 -26.76 -14.93
C PRO A 408 -40.30 -27.04 -16.33
N SER A 409 -39.97 -26.19 -17.32
CA SER A 409 -40.33 -26.43 -18.72
C SER A 409 -39.63 -27.64 -19.35
N LEU A 410 -38.48 -28.04 -18.80
CA LEU A 410 -37.62 -29.12 -19.29
C LEU A 410 -37.68 -30.38 -18.41
N GLU A 411 -38.05 -30.26 -17.13
CA GLU A 411 -38.06 -31.38 -16.17
C GLU A 411 -39.47 -31.81 -15.75
N GLY A 412 -39.71 -33.13 -15.72
CA GLY A 412 -40.94 -33.75 -15.21
C GLY A 412 -41.79 -34.48 -16.28
N PRO A 413 -42.59 -35.48 -15.90
CA PRO A 413 -43.29 -36.38 -16.84
C PRO A 413 -44.40 -35.69 -17.68
N LYS A 414 -44.84 -34.49 -17.27
CA LYS A 414 -45.87 -33.70 -17.95
C LYS A 414 -45.36 -32.34 -18.45
N CYS A 415 -44.04 -32.10 -18.42
CA CYS A 415 -43.45 -30.84 -18.84
C CYS A 415 -43.62 -30.60 -20.35
N LEU A 416 -43.38 -29.37 -20.79
CA LEU A 416 -43.50 -28.99 -22.19
C LEU A 416 -42.52 -29.77 -23.06
N ALA A 417 -41.28 -29.96 -22.58
CA ALA A 417 -40.26 -30.73 -23.28
C ALA A 417 -40.68 -32.19 -23.50
N ALA A 418 -41.25 -32.88 -22.50
CA ALA A 418 -41.69 -34.27 -22.63
C ALA A 418 -42.82 -34.43 -23.67
N ARG A 419 -43.80 -33.52 -23.66
CA ARG A 419 -44.89 -33.49 -24.65
C ARG A 419 -44.39 -33.14 -26.05
N GLU A 420 -43.42 -32.24 -26.14
CA GLU A 420 -42.78 -31.85 -27.40
C GLU A 420 -41.96 -33.00 -27.98
N HIS A 421 -41.21 -33.72 -27.14
CA HIS A 421 -40.46 -34.90 -27.52
C HIS A 421 -41.37 -35.99 -28.10
N ALA A 422 -42.46 -36.35 -27.40
CA ALA A 422 -43.41 -37.34 -27.91
C ALA A 422 -44.03 -36.95 -29.27
N ARG A 423 -44.31 -35.65 -29.49
CA ARG A 423 -44.77 -35.15 -30.78
C ARG A 423 -43.70 -35.21 -31.86
N ALA A 424 -42.44 -34.90 -31.51
CA ALA A 424 -41.31 -34.97 -32.42
C ALA A 424 -41.05 -36.43 -32.84
N THR A 425 -41.03 -37.38 -31.90
CA THR A 425 -40.88 -38.81 -32.20
C THR A 425 -41.94 -39.29 -33.19
N LYS A 426 -43.21 -38.92 -32.98
CA LYS A 426 -44.28 -39.27 -33.92
C LYS A 426 -44.08 -38.59 -35.29
N HIS A 427 -43.76 -37.30 -35.31
CA HIS A 427 -43.58 -36.55 -36.54
C HIS A 427 -42.44 -37.12 -37.41
N PHE A 428 -41.28 -37.38 -36.82
CA PHE A 428 -40.13 -37.93 -37.55
C PHE A 428 -40.30 -39.41 -37.92
N SER A 429 -41.16 -40.16 -37.20
CA SER A 429 -41.56 -41.51 -37.61
C SER A 429 -42.51 -41.50 -38.82
N ASP A 430 -43.50 -40.60 -38.81
CA ASP A 430 -44.49 -40.50 -39.89
C ASP A 430 -43.91 -39.82 -41.14
N LYS A 431 -42.99 -38.87 -40.95
CA LYS A 431 -42.44 -38.00 -42.00
C LYS A 431 -40.96 -37.65 -41.75
N PRO A 432 -40.04 -38.56 -42.06
CA PRO A 432 -38.61 -38.32 -41.89
C PRO A 432 -38.16 -37.13 -42.77
N GLY A 433 -37.43 -36.19 -42.17
CA GLY A 433 -36.87 -35.02 -42.87
C GLY A 433 -37.76 -33.78 -42.95
N GLU A 434 -39.03 -33.81 -42.49
CA GLU A 434 -39.84 -32.60 -42.36
C GLU A 434 -39.38 -31.70 -41.19
N LYS A 435 -39.56 -30.38 -41.34
CA LYS A 435 -39.16 -29.41 -40.31
C LYS A 435 -40.11 -29.45 -39.11
N PHE A 436 -39.58 -29.76 -37.93
CA PHE A 436 -40.30 -29.67 -36.66
C PHE A 436 -39.96 -28.37 -35.89
N THR A 437 -40.97 -27.74 -35.27
CA THR A 437 -40.78 -26.51 -34.48
C THR A 437 -40.70 -26.82 -32.99
N PHE A 438 -39.53 -26.60 -32.40
CA PHE A 438 -39.30 -26.73 -30.96
C PHE A 438 -39.54 -25.40 -30.22
N ARG A 439 -40.29 -25.45 -29.12
CA ARG A 439 -40.66 -24.30 -28.29
C ARG A 439 -40.28 -24.46 -26.82
N ALA A 440 -39.99 -25.68 -26.36
CA ALA A 440 -39.69 -25.92 -24.95
C ALA A 440 -38.42 -25.19 -24.46
N TYR A 441 -37.37 -25.18 -25.28
CA TYR A 441 -36.11 -24.49 -24.94
C TYR A 441 -36.22 -22.95 -24.97
N ARG A 442 -37.28 -22.40 -25.58
CA ARG A 442 -37.51 -20.94 -25.73
C ARG A 442 -38.29 -20.33 -24.57
N GLN A 443 -38.64 -21.12 -23.56
CA GLN A 443 -39.36 -20.61 -22.40
C GLN A 443 -38.46 -19.71 -21.56
N GLN A 444 -39.06 -18.71 -20.91
CA GLN A 444 -38.31 -17.70 -20.15
C GLN A 444 -37.55 -18.31 -18.97
N ASP A 445 -38.10 -19.34 -18.32
CA ASP A 445 -37.46 -20.06 -17.22
C ASP A 445 -36.14 -20.73 -17.66
N VAL A 446 -36.06 -21.22 -18.90
CA VAL A 446 -34.82 -21.75 -19.49
C VAL A 446 -33.78 -20.66 -19.67
N ALA A 447 -34.16 -19.51 -20.24
CA ALA A 447 -33.26 -18.38 -20.41
C ALA A 447 -32.76 -17.83 -19.07
N ASP A 448 -33.63 -17.74 -18.06
CA ASP A 448 -33.28 -17.27 -16.72
C ASP A 448 -32.34 -18.24 -16.00
N ALA A 449 -32.57 -19.56 -16.12
CA ALA A 449 -31.70 -20.57 -15.55
C ALA A 449 -30.31 -20.56 -16.22
N LEU A 450 -30.24 -20.42 -17.54
CA LEU A 450 -28.98 -20.30 -18.28
C LEU A 450 -28.24 -19.02 -17.91
N ASN A 451 -28.93 -17.89 -17.76
CA ASN A 451 -28.33 -16.65 -17.28
C ASN A 451 -27.77 -16.77 -15.87
N LYS A 452 -28.44 -17.50 -14.98
CA LYS A 452 -27.91 -17.79 -13.64
C LYS A 452 -26.68 -18.69 -13.71
N LEU A 453 -26.72 -19.74 -14.54
CA LEU A 453 -25.64 -20.71 -14.68
C LEU A 453 -24.36 -20.08 -15.25
N PHE A 454 -24.48 -19.21 -16.25
CA PHE A 454 -23.36 -18.54 -16.94
C PHE A 454 -23.10 -17.11 -16.41
N HIS A 455 -23.68 -16.73 -15.27
CA HIS A 455 -23.52 -15.41 -14.66
C HIS A 455 -23.83 -14.23 -15.62
N GLY A 456 -24.79 -14.41 -16.53
CA GLY A 456 -25.19 -13.42 -17.53
C GLY A 456 -24.19 -13.22 -18.68
N LYS A 457 -23.21 -14.11 -18.84
CA LYS A 457 -22.20 -14.10 -19.91
C LYS A 457 -22.49 -15.16 -20.98
N CYS A 458 -21.88 -14.98 -22.15
CA CYS A 458 -21.81 -16.00 -23.20
C CYS A 458 -20.89 -17.15 -22.77
N ALA A 459 -21.32 -18.39 -23.00
CA ALA A 459 -20.54 -19.59 -22.71
C ALA A 459 -19.19 -19.64 -23.44
N TYR A 460 -19.09 -19.01 -24.62
CA TYR A 460 -17.92 -19.14 -25.49
C TYR A 460 -17.01 -17.92 -25.47
N CYS A 461 -17.56 -16.73 -25.76
CA CYS A 461 -16.76 -15.49 -25.84
C CYS A 461 -16.78 -14.67 -24.54
N GLU A 462 -17.46 -15.15 -23.49
CA GLU A 462 -17.59 -14.50 -22.18
C GLU A 462 -18.16 -13.07 -22.15
N SER A 463 -18.58 -12.53 -23.31
CA SER A 463 -19.21 -11.22 -23.39
C SER A 463 -20.47 -11.16 -22.54
N SER A 464 -20.70 -10.03 -21.88
CA SER A 464 -21.91 -9.78 -21.09
C SER A 464 -23.14 -9.76 -21.99
N ILE A 465 -24.03 -10.73 -21.80
CA ILE A 465 -25.30 -10.83 -22.54
C ILE A 465 -26.34 -9.95 -21.85
N LYS A 466 -26.51 -10.09 -20.53
CA LYS A 466 -27.59 -9.45 -19.75
C LYS A 466 -27.62 -7.91 -19.89
N ALA A 467 -26.45 -7.28 -20.09
CA ALA A 467 -26.35 -5.83 -20.21
C ALA A 467 -26.64 -5.30 -21.63
N VAL A 468 -26.59 -6.15 -22.67
CA VAL A 468 -26.53 -5.69 -24.08
C VAL A 468 -27.64 -6.31 -24.94
N GLN A 469 -28.03 -7.55 -24.72
CA GLN A 469 -29.04 -8.25 -25.55
C GLN A 469 -29.72 -9.43 -24.83
N PRO A 470 -30.91 -9.87 -25.27
CA PRO A 470 -31.53 -11.09 -24.75
C PRO A 470 -30.66 -12.33 -25.02
N THR A 471 -30.64 -13.27 -24.08
CA THR A 471 -29.85 -14.52 -24.16
C THR A 471 -30.34 -15.41 -25.28
N ASP A 472 -29.46 -15.74 -26.22
CA ASP A 472 -29.75 -16.72 -27.27
C ASP A 472 -29.41 -18.11 -26.72
N VAL A 473 -30.39 -19.00 -26.70
CA VAL A 473 -30.23 -20.38 -26.20
C VAL A 473 -29.59 -21.21 -27.32
N GLU A 474 -28.36 -21.65 -27.08
CA GLU A 474 -27.57 -22.44 -28.02
C GLU A 474 -27.71 -23.93 -27.74
N HIS A 475 -27.72 -24.71 -28.83
CA HIS A 475 -27.78 -26.16 -28.83
C HIS A 475 -26.38 -26.70 -29.10
N PHE A 476 -25.67 -27.21 -28.09
CA PHE A 476 -24.30 -27.72 -28.26
C PHE A 476 -24.25 -28.75 -29.41
N ARG A 477 -25.13 -29.75 -29.37
CA ARG A 477 -25.47 -30.62 -30.50
C ARG A 477 -26.64 -30.04 -31.31
N PRO A 478 -26.44 -29.69 -32.60
CA PRO A 478 -27.47 -29.08 -33.43
C PRO A 478 -28.72 -29.94 -33.62
N LYS A 479 -29.90 -29.37 -33.34
CA LYS A 479 -31.17 -30.11 -33.39
C LYS A 479 -31.70 -30.47 -34.78
N GLY A 480 -31.25 -29.80 -35.84
CA GLY A 480 -31.91 -29.85 -37.16
C GLY A 480 -31.06 -30.36 -38.32
N ARG A 481 -29.74 -30.23 -38.24
CA ARG A 481 -28.76 -30.71 -39.21
C ARG A 481 -27.35 -30.52 -38.66
N VAL A 482 -26.38 -31.24 -39.20
CA VAL A 482 -24.95 -31.10 -38.90
C VAL A 482 -24.23 -30.68 -40.16
N ALA A 483 -23.46 -29.59 -40.12
CA ALA A 483 -22.80 -29.03 -41.31
C ALA A 483 -21.79 -30.02 -41.92
N GLU A 484 -21.07 -30.73 -41.07
CA GLU A 484 -20.03 -31.71 -41.43
C GLU A 484 -20.61 -33.06 -41.89
N CYS A 485 -21.90 -33.33 -41.62
CA CYS A 485 -22.59 -34.54 -42.04
C CYS A 485 -24.01 -34.20 -42.56
N PRO A 486 -24.15 -33.85 -43.85
CA PRO A 486 -25.43 -33.45 -44.43
C PRO A 486 -26.53 -34.52 -44.37
N GLU A 487 -26.14 -35.81 -44.28
CA GLU A 487 -27.05 -36.94 -44.14
C GLU A 487 -27.64 -37.06 -42.71
N HIS A 488 -27.06 -36.34 -41.74
CA HIS A 488 -27.52 -36.39 -40.35
C HIS A 488 -28.87 -35.68 -40.18
N PRO A 489 -29.89 -36.33 -39.58
CA PRO A 489 -31.22 -35.75 -39.37
C PRO A 489 -31.28 -34.66 -38.28
N GLY A 490 -30.11 -34.21 -37.79
CA GLY A 490 -29.96 -33.43 -36.56
C GLY A 490 -30.26 -34.21 -35.26
N TYR A 491 -29.75 -33.71 -34.14
CA TYR A 491 -29.97 -34.25 -32.79
C TYR A 491 -31.32 -33.78 -32.23
N TRP A 492 -32.40 -34.06 -32.94
CA TRP A 492 -33.72 -33.53 -32.61
C TRP A 492 -34.22 -34.02 -31.24
N TRP A 493 -33.81 -35.22 -30.80
CA TRP A 493 -34.12 -35.78 -29.47
C TRP A 493 -33.41 -35.03 -28.32
N LEU A 494 -32.36 -34.25 -28.62
CA LEU A 494 -31.63 -33.41 -27.67
C LEU A 494 -32.07 -31.94 -27.70
N ALA A 495 -33.09 -31.58 -28.49
CA ALA A 495 -33.49 -30.20 -28.71
C ALA A 495 -34.00 -29.47 -27.44
N ALA A 496 -34.48 -30.21 -26.44
CA ALA A 496 -35.00 -29.67 -25.18
C ALA A 496 -34.33 -30.30 -23.95
N ARG A 497 -33.13 -30.87 -24.12
CA ARG A 497 -32.37 -31.51 -23.04
C ARG A 497 -31.45 -30.48 -22.38
N TRP A 498 -31.54 -30.33 -21.06
CA TRP A 498 -30.82 -29.30 -20.30
C TRP A 498 -29.30 -29.34 -20.52
N ASP A 499 -28.72 -30.55 -20.54
CA ASP A 499 -27.30 -30.83 -20.76
C ASP A 499 -26.82 -30.49 -22.18
N ASN A 500 -27.73 -30.22 -23.12
CA ASN A 500 -27.43 -29.79 -24.49
C ASN A 500 -27.65 -28.28 -24.72
N LEU A 501 -28.15 -27.54 -23.72
CA LEU A 501 -28.42 -26.10 -23.81
C LEU A 501 -27.34 -25.28 -23.12
N LEU A 502 -26.93 -24.17 -23.76
CA LEU A 502 -25.93 -23.24 -23.27
C LEU A 502 -26.39 -21.78 -23.48
N ALA A 503 -25.90 -20.86 -22.64
CA ALA A 503 -26.12 -19.43 -22.81
C ALA A 503 -25.16 -18.87 -23.86
N SER A 504 -25.65 -18.22 -24.90
CA SER A 504 -24.79 -17.68 -25.96
C SER A 504 -25.21 -16.30 -26.42
N CYS A 505 -24.26 -15.54 -26.94
CA CYS A 505 -24.55 -14.34 -27.71
C CYS A 505 -24.97 -14.71 -29.14
N ILE A 506 -25.65 -13.79 -29.82
CA ILE A 506 -26.11 -14.00 -31.20
C ILE A 506 -24.95 -14.29 -32.16
N ASP A 507 -23.77 -13.71 -31.91
CA ASP A 507 -22.59 -13.81 -32.78
C ASP A 507 -21.86 -15.15 -32.66
N CYS A 508 -21.94 -15.80 -31.49
CA CYS A 508 -21.40 -17.15 -31.30
C CYS A 508 -22.39 -18.22 -31.79
N ASN A 509 -23.70 -18.00 -31.61
CA ASN A 509 -24.72 -19.00 -31.94
C ASN A 509 -25.04 -19.04 -33.44
N ARG A 510 -25.11 -17.89 -34.12
CA ARG A 510 -25.60 -17.77 -35.50
C ARG A 510 -24.45 -17.47 -36.45
N ARG A 511 -24.50 -18.07 -37.64
CA ARG A 511 -23.57 -17.77 -38.75
C ARG A 511 -23.76 -16.33 -39.21
N ARG A 512 -22.71 -15.51 -39.09
CA ARG A 512 -22.70 -14.09 -39.49
C ARG A 512 -21.34 -13.73 -40.07
N TYR A 513 -21.34 -12.87 -41.10
CA TYR A 513 -20.14 -12.23 -41.60
C TYR A 513 -19.62 -11.19 -40.60
N GLN A 514 -18.42 -11.42 -40.08
CA GLN A 514 -17.79 -10.62 -39.03
C GLN A 514 -16.33 -10.32 -39.39
N GLU A 515 -15.86 -9.14 -39.00
CA GLU A 515 -14.44 -8.77 -39.10
C GLU A 515 -13.69 -9.45 -37.95
N ALA A 516 -12.59 -10.13 -38.26
CA ALA A 516 -11.83 -10.87 -37.27
C ALA A 516 -10.32 -10.78 -37.53
N GLN A 517 -9.57 -10.63 -36.44
CA GLN A 517 -8.12 -10.66 -36.46
C GLN A 517 -7.64 -12.09 -36.67
N GLN A 518 -6.69 -12.27 -37.58
CA GLN A 518 -6.13 -13.58 -37.91
C GLN A 518 -4.82 -13.81 -37.17
N LEU A 519 -4.59 -15.06 -36.76
CA LEU A 519 -3.29 -15.49 -36.25
C LEU A 519 -2.34 -15.71 -37.41
N ALA A 520 -1.10 -15.22 -37.30
CA ALA A 520 -0.14 -15.26 -38.41
C ALA A 520 0.17 -16.68 -38.92
N TYR A 521 0.10 -17.68 -38.04
CA TYR A 521 0.37 -19.07 -38.37
C TYR A 521 -0.88 -19.87 -38.79
N ASP A 522 -2.08 -19.31 -38.66
CA ASP A 522 -3.32 -20.01 -38.96
C ASP A 522 -4.40 -19.09 -39.58
N PRO A 523 -4.21 -18.66 -40.84
CA PRO A 523 -5.14 -17.76 -41.52
C PRO A 523 -6.47 -18.46 -41.86
N LEU A 524 -7.57 -17.70 -41.80
CA LEU A 524 -8.89 -18.15 -42.26
C LEU A 524 -8.98 -18.02 -43.78
N THR A 525 -9.55 -19.02 -44.45
CA THR A 525 -9.55 -19.13 -45.92
C THR A 525 -10.82 -18.62 -46.60
N ASP A 526 -11.89 -18.35 -45.83
CA ASP A 526 -13.24 -18.06 -46.33
C ASP A 526 -13.62 -16.58 -46.16
N GLU A 527 -12.80 -15.68 -46.71
CA GLU A 527 -13.02 -14.22 -46.66
C GLU A 527 -13.93 -13.73 -47.80
N VAL A 528 -14.91 -12.90 -47.46
CA VAL A 528 -15.74 -12.16 -48.41
C VAL A 528 -15.81 -10.70 -47.96
N ASP A 529 -15.33 -9.77 -48.79
CA ASP A 529 -15.31 -8.32 -48.50
C ASP A 529 -14.71 -7.96 -47.12
N GLY A 530 -13.57 -8.57 -46.74
CA GLY A 530 -12.92 -8.31 -45.45
C GLY A 530 -13.58 -8.99 -44.24
N ARG A 531 -14.57 -9.86 -44.47
CA ARG A 531 -15.36 -10.50 -43.40
C ARG A 531 -15.38 -12.02 -43.54
N PHE A 532 -15.47 -12.68 -42.39
CA PHE A 532 -15.50 -14.14 -42.27
C PHE A 532 -16.87 -14.61 -41.78
N ASN A 533 -17.39 -15.71 -42.33
CA ASN A 533 -18.65 -16.28 -41.88
C ASN A 533 -18.48 -17.13 -40.61
N LEU A 534 -18.45 -16.44 -39.46
CA LEU A 534 -18.16 -17.00 -38.14
C LEU A 534 -19.44 -17.26 -37.35
N GLY A 535 -19.32 -18.06 -36.29
CA GLY A 535 -20.43 -18.51 -35.45
C GLY A 535 -20.80 -19.95 -35.75
N LYS A 536 -21.30 -20.67 -34.73
CA LYS A 536 -21.52 -22.11 -34.82
C LYS A 536 -22.60 -22.49 -35.82
N GLY A 537 -23.82 -21.96 -35.65
CA GLY A 537 -24.98 -22.40 -36.42
C GLY A 537 -25.24 -23.90 -36.23
N ASP A 538 -24.99 -24.66 -37.29
CA ASP A 538 -25.10 -26.12 -37.37
C ASP A 538 -23.76 -26.86 -37.41
N ALA A 539 -22.64 -26.16 -37.20
CA ALA A 539 -21.33 -26.79 -37.08
C ALA A 539 -21.24 -27.64 -35.80
N PHE A 540 -20.83 -28.89 -35.97
CA PHE A 540 -20.54 -29.83 -34.90
C PHE A 540 -19.45 -30.82 -35.35
N PRO A 541 -18.19 -30.36 -35.41
CA PRO A 541 -17.06 -31.24 -35.72
C PRO A 541 -16.79 -32.22 -34.57
N ILE A 542 -16.48 -33.46 -34.92
CA ILE A 542 -16.04 -34.51 -33.99
C ILE A 542 -14.65 -35.03 -34.41
N LEU A 543 -13.83 -35.45 -33.44
CA LEU A 543 -12.51 -36.03 -33.69
C LEU A 543 -12.55 -37.56 -33.94
N GLY A 544 -13.75 -38.16 -33.88
CA GLY A 544 -14.04 -39.56 -34.12
C GLY A 544 -14.75 -39.84 -35.45
N ALA A 545 -15.02 -41.12 -35.74
CA ALA A 545 -15.47 -41.54 -37.07
C ALA A 545 -17.00 -41.54 -37.28
N LYS A 546 -17.84 -41.45 -36.23
CA LYS A 546 -19.30 -41.62 -36.37
C LYS A 546 -20.08 -40.70 -35.44
N TYR A 547 -21.11 -40.07 -36.00
CA TYR A 547 -22.16 -39.36 -35.29
C TYR A 547 -23.24 -40.34 -34.80
N ALA A 548 -23.85 -40.04 -33.66
CA ALA A 548 -25.04 -40.71 -33.14
C ALA A 548 -26.28 -40.21 -33.90
N VAL A 549 -26.92 -41.10 -34.65
CA VAL A 549 -27.96 -40.77 -35.63
C VAL A 549 -29.36 -40.96 -35.07
N ILE A 550 -29.51 -41.84 -34.07
CA ILE A 550 -30.78 -42.16 -33.42
C ILE A 550 -30.72 -42.00 -31.90
N GLU A 551 -31.88 -41.85 -31.25
CA GLU A 551 -31.99 -41.62 -29.81
C GLU A 551 -31.38 -42.74 -28.95
N SER A 552 -31.33 -43.98 -29.46
CA SER A 552 -30.75 -45.12 -28.77
C SER A 552 -29.21 -45.19 -28.87
N ASP A 553 -28.59 -44.38 -29.71
CA ASP A 553 -27.13 -44.35 -29.85
C ASP A 553 -26.50 -43.66 -28.64
N ASP A 554 -25.31 -44.13 -28.24
CA ASP A 554 -24.53 -43.47 -27.18
C ASP A 554 -23.83 -42.22 -27.73
N TYR A 555 -24.54 -41.09 -27.70
CA TYR A 555 -24.00 -39.79 -28.10
C TYR A 555 -22.90 -39.25 -27.18
N ASN A 556 -22.67 -39.85 -26.00
CA ASN A 556 -21.56 -39.45 -25.13
C ASN A 556 -20.22 -40.07 -25.55
N ALA A 557 -20.25 -41.10 -26.40
CA ALA A 557 -19.05 -41.67 -27.02
C ALA A 557 -18.47 -40.76 -28.14
N GLU A 558 -19.21 -39.75 -28.58
CA GLU A 558 -18.74 -38.76 -29.54
C GLU A 558 -17.72 -37.81 -28.90
N ASP A 559 -16.52 -37.76 -29.48
CA ASP A 559 -15.51 -36.78 -29.08
C ASP A 559 -15.71 -35.47 -29.83
N ALA A 560 -16.57 -34.60 -29.29
CA ALA A 560 -16.85 -33.29 -29.85
C ALA A 560 -15.60 -32.41 -29.84
N ALA A 561 -15.25 -31.85 -31.01
CA ALA A 561 -14.11 -30.96 -31.14
C ALA A 561 -14.38 -29.55 -30.59
N LEU A 562 -15.64 -29.18 -30.37
CA LEU A 562 -16.01 -27.92 -29.72
C LEU A 562 -15.96 -28.05 -28.19
N ILE A 563 -15.44 -27.03 -27.51
CA ILE A 563 -15.38 -26.99 -26.05
C ILE A 563 -16.77 -26.64 -25.48
N ASP A 564 -17.36 -27.54 -24.69
CA ASP A 564 -18.46 -27.24 -23.76
C ASP A 564 -17.84 -26.87 -22.39
N PRO A 565 -17.91 -25.59 -21.94
CA PRO A 565 -17.34 -25.14 -20.67
C PRO A 565 -17.88 -25.86 -19.43
N THR A 566 -19.02 -26.55 -19.56
CA THR A 566 -19.62 -27.34 -18.47
C THR A 566 -19.04 -28.75 -18.37
N ARG A 567 -18.33 -29.21 -19.40
CA ARG A 567 -17.74 -30.57 -19.48
C ARG A 567 -16.22 -30.55 -19.60
N ARG A 568 -15.66 -29.52 -20.21
CA ARG A 568 -14.24 -29.38 -20.54
C ARG A 568 -13.76 -27.98 -20.20
N ASN A 569 -12.65 -27.86 -19.48
CA ASN A 569 -12.12 -26.58 -19.07
C ASN A 569 -11.47 -25.85 -20.27
N PRO A 570 -11.94 -24.65 -20.67
CA PRO A 570 -11.36 -23.93 -21.79
C PRO A 570 -9.86 -23.62 -21.63
N SER A 571 -9.40 -23.35 -20.40
CA SER A 571 -7.99 -23.01 -20.11
C SER A 571 -7.00 -24.16 -20.39
N ASP A 572 -7.49 -25.39 -20.52
CA ASP A 572 -6.64 -26.53 -20.87
C ASP A 572 -6.32 -26.57 -22.38
N HIS A 573 -7.15 -25.93 -23.20
CA HIS A 573 -7.15 -26.05 -24.66
C HIS A 573 -6.94 -24.71 -25.38
N LEU A 574 -7.21 -23.58 -24.74
CA LEU A 574 -7.06 -22.23 -25.27
C LEU A 574 -5.96 -21.48 -24.53
N MET A 575 -5.28 -20.58 -25.23
CA MET A 575 -4.29 -19.66 -24.66
C MET A 575 -4.45 -18.26 -25.22
N TRP A 576 -4.02 -17.27 -24.45
CA TRP A 576 -3.89 -15.89 -24.92
C TRP A 576 -2.56 -15.68 -25.64
N LEU A 577 -2.61 -15.03 -26.79
CA LEU A 577 -1.48 -14.68 -27.64
C LEU A 577 -1.43 -13.16 -27.78
N GLN A 578 -0.26 -12.57 -27.56
CA GLN A 578 -0.07 -11.13 -27.73
C GLN A 578 0.59 -10.86 -29.08
N GLU A 579 -0.20 -10.38 -30.04
CA GLU A 579 0.29 -10.02 -31.37
C GLU A 579 -0.11 -8.59 -31.71
N ARG A 580 0.84 -7.77 -32.20
CA ARG A 580 0.57 -6.40 -32.69
C ARG A 580 -0.18 -5.51 -31.69
N SER A 581 0.14 -5.64 -30.40
CA SER A 581 -0.52 -4.94 -29.28
C SER A 581 -1.98 -5.33 -29.01
N LEU A 582 -2.47 -6.42 -29.62
CA LEU A 582 -3.79 -7.00 -29.39
C LEU A 582 -3.68 -8.32 -28.60
N SER A 583 -4.70 -8.60 -27.79
CA SER A 583 -4.85 -9.87 -27.07
C SER A 583 -5.74 -10.80 -27.90
N LEU A 584 -5.14 -11.79 -28.54
CA LEU A 584 -5.83 -12.78 -29.37
C LEU A 584 -5.94 -14.10 -28.62
N VAL A 585 -6.98 -14.88 -28.92
CA VAL A 585 -7.16 -16.25 -28.45
C VAL A 585 -6.67 -17.22 -29.50
N GLY A 586 -5.86 -18.19 -29.10
CA GLY A 586 -5.42 -19.29 -29.95
C GLY A 586 -5.50 -20.65 -29.25
N PRO A 587 -5.33 -21.74 -30.00
CA PRO A 587 -5.24 -23.08 -29.43
C PRO A 587 -3.97 -23.23 -28.60
N ARG A 588 -4.03 -24.07 -27.57
CA ARG A 588 -2.83 -24.48 -26.83
C ARG A 588 -1.95 -25.33 -27.74
N MET A 589 -0.63 -25.17 -27.69
CA MET A 589 0.29 -25.94 -28.55
C MET A 589 0.77 -27.20 -27.81
N ASN A 590 0.55 -28.37 -28.41
CA ASN A 590 1.07 -29.66 -27.96
C ASN A 590 2.29 -30.03 -28.80
N GLY A 591 3.46 -29.47 -28.45
CA GLY A 591 4.63 -29.51 -29.31
C GLY A 591 4.41 -28.63 -30.55
N ASP A 592 4.56 -29.19 -31.75
CA ASP A 592 4.37 -28.47 -33.02
C ASP A 592 2.92 -28.50 -33.53
N SER A 593 2.01 -29.19 -32.85
CA SER A 593 0.61 -29.32 -33.28
C SER A 593 -0.34 -28.55 -32.35
N PRO A 594 -1.32 -27.80 -32.89
CA PRO A 594 -2.33 -27.13 -32.07
C PRO A 594 -3.25 -28.16 -31.42
N ASP A 595 -3.71 -27.87 -30.21
CA ASP A 595 -4.74 -28.64 -29.53
C ASP A 595 -6.02 -28.65 -30.40
N PRO A 596 -6.55 -29.83 -30.75
CA PRO A 596 -7.63 -29.93 -31.72
C PRO A 596 -8.93 -29.31 -31.20
N TYR A 597 -9.16 -29.27 -29.90
CA TYR A 597 -10.38 -28.71 -29.31
C TYR A 597 -10.32 -27.19 -29.29
N GLY A 598 -9.18 -26.66 -28.86
CA GLY A 598 -8.90 -25.23 -28.93
C GLY A 598 -9.04 -24.72 -30.36
N TRP A 599 -8.45 -25.44 -31.31
CA TRP A 599 -8.39 -25.07 -32.73
C TRP A 599 -9.77 -24.96 -33.37
N HIS A 600 -10.63 -25.96 -33.19
CA HIS A 600 -12.00 -25.91 -33.72
C HIS A 600 -12.84 -24.83 -33.00
N THR A 601 -12.70 -24.70 -31.68
CA THR A 601 -13.52 -23.77 -30.88
C THR A 601 -13.26 -22.32 -31.27
N TYR A 602 -12.00 -21.86 -31.28
CA TYR A 602 -11.72 -20.45 -31.54
C TYR A 602 -12.10 -20.03 -32.98
N ARG A 603 -11.94 -20.94 -33.95
CA ARG A 603 -12.32 -20.76 -35.35
C ARG A 603 -13.84 -20.71 -35.54
N VAL A 604 -14.54 -21.73 -35.06
CA VAL A 604 -16.00 -21.85 -35.28
C VAL A 604 -16.75 -20.72 -34.62
N PHE A 605 -16.39 -20.35 -33.38
CA PHE A 605 -17.06 -19.26 -32.65
C PHE A 605 -16.54 -17.86 -32.98
N GLY A 606 -15.44 -17.76 -33.74
CA GLY A 606 -14.84 -16.47 -34.10
C GLY A 606 -14.40 -15.67 -32.86
N LEU A 607 -13.57 -16.27 -32.00
CA LEU A 607 -13.16 -15.66 -30.73
C LEU A 607 -12.22 -14.45 -30.90
N ASN A 608 -11.65 -14.26 -32.10
CA ASN A 608 -10.82 -13.10 -32.46
C ASN A 608 -11.56 -12.07 -33.31
N ARG A 609 -12.89 -12.04 -33.27
CA ARG A 609 -13.67 -10.99 -33.93
C ARG A 609 -13.36 -9.62 -33.33
N GLN A 610 -13.43 -8.58 -34.16
CA GLN A 610 -13.03 -7.23 -33.82
C GLN A 610 -13.64 -6.72 -32.49
N GLY A 611 -14.94 -6.93 -32.29
CA GLY A 611 -15.66 -6.49 -31.08
C GLY A 611 -15.25 -7.20 -29.78
N LEU A 612 -14.38 -8.21 -29.82
CA LEU A 612 -13.79 -8.84 -28.63
C LEU A 612 -12.35 -8.40 -28.38
N VAL A 613 -11.64 -7.95 -29.42
CA VAL A 613 -10.19 -7.74 -29.40
C VAL A 613 -9.83 -6.26 -29.25
N GLU A 614 -10.66 -5.34 -29.76
CA GLU A 614 -10.42 -3.90 -29.72
C GLU A 614 -11.10 -3.19 -28.53
N LEU A 615 -11.45 -3.93 -27.49
CA LEU A 615 -12.17 -3.44 -26.30
C LEU A 615 -11.28 -2.68 -25.30
#